data_AF-A0A7S0FUW8-F1
#
_entry.id   AF-A0A7S0FUW8-F1
#
_cell.length_a   1.000
_cell.length_b   1.000
_cell.length_c   1.000
_cell.angle_alpha   90.00
_cell.angle_beta   90.00
_cell.angle_gamma   90.00
#
_symmetry.space_group_name_H-M   'P 1'
#
loop_
_entity.id
_entity.type
_entity.pdbx_description
1 polymer ?
#
loop_
_entity_poly.entity_id
_entity_poly.type
_entity_poly.pdbx_seq_one_letter_code
_entity_poly.pdbx_strand_id
1 'polypeptide(L)'
;PVCKAAFSDAKSSDRRVVLSSATGDAVFAFCRDAGADQDAGLAIFDRSERAFGTLRADGPRPADGYSVESARSGWRMRFRGNPADHDLKASDDSGSSLAAIEAHGAAHCSVRVGPRADAGLVVLAVLGIDLLLLAGSEDDTCGTLP
;
A
#
# COMPACT_ATOMS: atom_id res chain seq x y z
N PRO A 1 18.82 -1.00 -3.17
CA PRO A 1 18.42 -0.02 -4.21
C PRO A 1 17.79 1.19 -3.51
N VAL A 2 18.13 2.41 -3.91
CA VAL A 2 17.55 3.63 -3.33
C VAL A 2 16.46 4.13 -4.28
N CYS A 3 15.25 4.35 -3.77
CA CYS A 3 14.11 4.85 -4.53
C CYS A 3 13.50 6.07 -3.84
N LYS A 4 12.82 6.91 -4.63
CA LYS A 4 12.02 8.05 -4.14
C LYS A 4 10.54 7.74 -4.40
N ALA A 5 9.69 8.11 -3.45
CA ALA A 5 8.25 8.05 -3.59
C ALA A 5 7.69 9.46 -3.80
N ALA A 6 6.75 9.60 -4.74
CA ALA A 6 5.99 10.83 -4.93
C ALA A 6 4.50 10.53 -4.77
N PHE A 7 3.82 11.39 -4.01
CA PHE A 7 2.38 11.33 -3.78
C PHE A 7 1.68 12.38 -4.64
N SER A 8 0.51 12.03 -5.14
CA SER A 8 -0.38 12.98 -5.81
C SER A 8 -1.69 13.09 -5.06
N ASP A 9 -2.05 14.33 -4.75
CA ASP A 9 -3.25 14.71 -3.99
C ASP A 9 -4.46 14.94 -4.91
N ALA A 10 -4.23 15.06 -6.22
CA ALA A 10 -5.31 15.32 -7.15
C ALA A 10 -6.18 14.07 -7.34
N LYS A 11 -7.47 14.16 -6.99
CA LYS A 11 -8.51 13.18 -7.41
C LYS A 11 -8.58 12.97 -8.93
N SER A 12 -7.93 13.84 -9.72
CA SER A 12 -7.79 13.74 -11.18
C SER A 12 -6.45 13.16 -11.64
N SER A 13 -5.48 12.95 -10.75
CA SER A 13 -4.24 12.31 -11.15
C SER A 13 -4.46 10.81 -11.27
N ASP A 14 -4.17 10.30 -12.45
CA ASP A 14 -4.22 8.88 -12.77
C ASP A 14 -3.21 8.06 -11.93
N ARG A 15 -2.35 8.65 -11.09
CA ARG A 15 -1.38 7.94 -10.23
C ARG A 15 -1.32 8.57 -8.84
N ARG A 16 -1.64 7.80 -7.79
CA ARG A 16 -1.64 8.23 -6.38
C ARG A 16 -0.28 8.17 -5.73
N VAL A 17 0.48 7.10 -6.00
CA VAL A 17 1.86 6.91 -5.52
C VAL A 17 2.72 6.45 -6.69
N VAL A 18 3.90 7.04 -6.85
CA VAL A 18 4.87 6.63 -7.86
C VAL A 18 6.21 6.34 -7.18
N LEU A 19 6.72 5.12 -7.34
CA LEU A 19 8.09 4.76 -6.99
C LEU A 19 9.00 4.96 -8.20
N SER A 20 10.06 5.73 -8.01
CA SER A 20 11.04 6.02 -9.05
C SER A 20 12.48 5.97 -8.53
N SER A 21 13.44 5.97 -9.44
CA SER A 21 14.86 6.01 -9.11
C SER A 21 15.19 7.24 -8.26
N ALA A 22 16.02 7.06 -7.23
CA ALA A 22 16.49 8.21 -6.45
C ALA A 22 17.41 9.15 -7.25
N THR A 23 18.10 8.62 -8.26
CA THR A 23 19.09 9.36 -9.07
C THR A 23 18.58 9.81 -10.42
N GLY A 24 17.31 9.55 -10.76
CA GLY A 24 16.72 9.92 -12.04
C GLY A 24 15.20 9.82 -12.05
N ASP A 25 14.60 9.73 -13.24
CA ASP A 25 13.13 9.73 -13.40
C ASP A 25 12.55 8.40 -13.89
N ALA A 26 13.36 7.35 -13.85
CA ALA A 26 12.89 6.00 -14.16
C ALA A 26 11.85 5.55 -13.12
N VAL A 27 10.61 5.36 -13.55
CA VAL A 27 9.53 4.79 -12.74
C VAL A 27 9.70 3.28 -12.64
N PHE A 28 9.53 2.73 -11.44
CA PHE A 28 9.57 1.29 -11.18
C PHE A 28 8.17 0.71 -11.07
N ALA A 29 7.31 1.37 -10.30
CA ALA A 29 5.93 0.95 -10.05
C ALA A 29 5.11 2.15 -9.57
N PHE A 30 3.79 2.06 -9.70
CA PHE A 30 2.86 3.08 -9.21
C PHE A 30 1.50 2.48 -8.82
N CYS A 31 0.74 3.24 -8.04
CA CYS A 31 -0.64 2.92 -7.66
C CYS A 31 -1.64 3.89 -8.28
N ARG A 32 -2.83 3.39 -8.62
CA ARG A 32 -4.01 4.17 -9.03
C ARG A 32 -5.22 3.75 -8.19
N ASP A 33 -6.26 4.58 -8.11
CA ASP A 33 -7.51 4.18 -7.45
C ASP A 33 -8.15 3.00 -8.21
N ALA A 34 -8.57 1.96 -7.48
CA ALA A 34 -9.09 0.72 -8.05
C ALA A 34 -10.59 0.82 -8.39
N GLY A 35 -10.97 1.68 -9.34
CA GLY A 35 -12.34 1.75 -9.89
C GLY A 35 -13.43 2.19 -8.90
N ALA A 36 -14.65 2.44 -9.41
CA ALA A 36 -15.75 3.09 -8.68
C ALA A 36 -16.67 2.13 -7.88
N ASP A 37 -16.43 0.82 -7.93
CA ASP A 37 -17.29 -0.16 -7.26
C ASP A 37 -16.83 -0.40 -5.83
N GLN A 38 -17.59 0.20 -4.89
CA GLN A 38 -17.84 -0.07 -3.45
C GLN A 38 -16.71 -0.49 -2.49
N ASP A 39 -15.55 -0.96 -2.95
CA ASP A 39 -14.39 -1.30 -2.15
C ASP A 39 -13.23 -0.36 -2.48
N ALA A 40 -13.02 0.65 -1.64
CA ALA A 40 -11.87 1.55 -1.74
C ALA A 40 -10.57 0.73 -1.75
N GLY A 41 -9.81 0.83 -2.84
CA GLY A 41 -8.58 0.06 -3.04
C GLY A 41 -7.65 0.74 -4.02
N LEU A 42 -6.42 0.23 -4.10
CA LEU A 42 -5.39 0.75 -4.98
C LEU A 42 -4.92 -0.34 -5.95
N ALA A 43 -5.06 -0.10 -7.25
CA ALA A 43 -4.51 -0.95 -8.29
C ALA A 43 -3.02 -0.65 -8.48
N ILE A 44 -2.18 -1.69 -8.42
CA ILE A 44 -0.73 -1.63 -8.52
C ILE A 44 -0.30 -1.98 -9.94
N PHE A 45 0.55 -1.13 -10.51
CA PHE A 45 1.09 -1.27 -11.87
C PHE A 45 2.61 -1.27 -11.87
N ASP A 46 3.19 -2.04 -12.78
CA ASP A 46 4.62 -1.97 -13.09
C ASP A 46 4.96 -0.76 -13.98
N ARG A 47 6.26 -0.53 -14.23
CA ARG A 47 6.75 0.52 -15.12
C ARG A 47 6.21 0.47 -16.56
N SER A 48 5.72 -0.68 -17.00
CA SER A 48 5.16 -0.92 -18.33
C SER A 48 3.63 -0.77 -18.33
N GLU A 49 3.07 -0.20 -17.26
CA GLU A 49 1.62 -0.04 -17.03
C GLU A 49 0.84 -1.36 -17.03
N ARG A 50 1.51 -2.48 -16.72
CA ARG A 50 0.83 -3.76 -16.58
C ARG A 50 0.35 -3.88 -15.14
N ALA A 51 -0.93 -4.20 -14.97
CA ALA A 51 -1.50 -4.47 -13.66
C ALA A 51 -0.79 -5.68 -13.03
N PHE A 52 -0.27 -5.47 -11.82
CA PHE A 52 0.30 -6.51 -10.98
C PHE A 52 -0.76 -7.13 -10.07
N GLY A 53 -1.56 -6.28 -9.43
CA GLY A 53 -2.55 -6.67 -8.43
C GLY A 53 -3.27 -5.49 -7.81
N THR A 54 -4.04 -5.75 -6.76
CA THR A 54 -4.83 -4.72 -6.06
C THR A 54 -4.57 -4.81 -4.57
N LEU A 55 -4.30 -3.66 -3.94
CA LEU A 55 -4.23 -3.46 -2.49
C LEU A 55 -5.61 -3.06 -1.96
N ARG A 56 -6.10 -3.77 -0.94
CA ARG A 56 -7.39 -3.48 -0.28
C ARG A 56 -7.32 -3.72 1.21
N ALA A 57 -8.25 -3.11 1.94
CA ALA A 57 -8.53 -3.50 3.33
C ALA A 57 -9.21 -4.88 3.34
N ASP A 58 -8.86 -5.71 4.31
CA ASP A 58 -9.45 -7.05 4.46
C ASP A 58 -10.79 -7.04 5.22
N GLY A 59 -11.14 -5.90 5.82
CA GLY A 59 -12.36 -5.70 6.58
C GLY A 59 -12.65 -4.21 6.81
N PRO A 60 -13.77 -3.89 7.47
CA PRO A 60 -14.19 -2.51 7.70
C PRO A 60 -13.30 -1.74 8.67
N ARG A 61 -12.45 -2.42 9.46
CA ARG A 61 -11.55 -1.78 10.43
C ARG A 61 -10.11 -1.89 9.96
N PRO A 62 -9.28 -0.85 10.17
CA PRO A 62 -7.84 -0.93 9.87
C PRO A 62 -7.13 -2.11 10.55
N ALA A 63 -7.59 -2.50 11.74
CA ALA A 63 -7.06 -3.64 12.49
C ALA A 63 -7.31 -5.00 11.83
N ASP A 64 -8.29 -5.10 10.92
CA ASP A 64 -8.52 -6.31 10.12
C ASP A 64 -7.36 -6.54 9.14
N GLY A 65 -6.57 -5.49 8.86
CA GLY A 65 -5.38 -5.49 8.03
C GLY A 65 -5.69 -5.28 6.55
N TYR A 66 -4.67 -5.52 5.72
CA TYR A 66 -4.72 -5.23 4.29
C TYR A 66 -4.13 -6.39 3.50
N SER A 67 -4.51 -6.51 2.24
CA SER A 67 -3.90 -7.49 1.35
C SER A 67 -3.65 -6.95 -0.05
N VAL A 68 -2.54 -7.39 -0.63
CA VAL A 68 -2.26 -7.27 -2.06
C VAL A 68 -2.57 -8.60 -2.70
N GLU A 69 -3.50 -8.62 -3.64
CA GLU A 69 -3.84 -9.80 -4.43
C GLU A 69 -3.35 -9.63 -5.87
N SER A 70 -2.54 -10.59 -6.35
CA SER A 70 -2.06 -10.56 -7.73
C SER A 70 -3.18 -10.91 -8.71
N ALA A 71 -3.33 -10.09 -9.75
CA ALA A 71 -4.32 -10.30 -10.80
C ALA A 71 -4.06 -11.56 -11.66
N ARG A 72 -2.86 -12.16 -11.59
CA ARG A 72 -2.43 -13.23 -12.52
C ARG A 72 -2.14 -14.56 -11.85
N SER A 73 -1.58 -14.56 -10.66
CA SER A 73 -1.06 -15.77 -10.02
C SER A 73 -1.93 -16.28 -8.87
N GLY A 74 -2.94 -15.50 -8.43
CA GLY A 74 -3.69 -15.79 -7.21
C GLY A 74 -2.85 -15.67 -5.93
N TRP A 75 -1.59 -15.23 -6.05
CA TRP A 75 -0.72 -14.98 -4.91
C TRP A 75 -1.25 -13.79 -4.10
N ARG A 76 -1.25 -13.94 -2.78
CA ARG A 76 -1.65 -12.87 -1.87
C ARG A 76 -0.57 -12.57 -0.83
N MET A 77 -0.33 -11.29 -0.60
CA MET A 77 0.48 -10.77 0.50
C MET A 77 -0.43 -10.08 1.50
N ARG A 78 -0.40 -10.50 2.75
CA ARG A 78 -1.23 -9.96 3.84
C ARG A 78 -0.39 -9.10 4.76
N PHE A 79 -0.91 -7.95 5.13
CA PHE A 79 -0.34 -7.02 6.09
C PHE A 79 -1.19 -7.06 7.36
N ARG A 80 -0.61 -7.49 8.47
CA ARG A 80 -1.26 -7.60 9.78
C ARG A 80 -0.45 -6.88 10.85
N GLY A 81 -1.13 -6.30 11.84
CA GLY A 81 -0.51 -5.54 12.92
C GLY A 81 -1.29 -4.26 13.19
N ASN A 82 -0.62 -3.23 13.70
CA ASN A 82 -1.20 -1.89 13.86
C ASN A 82 -0.72 -0.97 12.71
N PRO A 83 -1.58 -0.69 11.72
CA PRO A 83 -1.21 0.18 10.61
C PRO A 83 -1.02 1.65 11.05
N ALA A 84 -1.70 2.10 12.10
CA ALA A 84 -1.57 3.48 12.60
C ALA A 84 -0.21 3.75 13.26
N ASP A 85 0.42 2.72 13.82
CA ASP A 85 1.74 2.79 14.45
C ASP A 85 2.86 2.30 13.51
N HIS A 86 2.56 2.08 12.22
CA HIS A 86 3.47 1.43 11.26
C HIS A 86 4.15 0.16 11.80
N ASP A 87 3.47 -0.59 12.66
CA ASP A 87 3.91 -1.89 13.17
C ASP A 87 3.16 -2.99 12.44
N LEU A 88 3.70 -3.38 11.28
CA LEU A 88 3.05 -4.29 10.35
C LEU A 88 3.98 -5.43 9.97
N LYS A 89 3.39 -6.62 9.81
CA LYS A 89 4.05 -7.78 9.24
C LYS A 89 3.41 -8.16 7.92
N ALA A 90 4.22 -8.27 6.88
CA ALA A 90 3.80 -8.80 5.60
C ALA A 90 4.06 -10.31 5.54
N SER A 91 3.08 -11.11 5.15
CA SER A 91 3.20 -12.55 4.97
C SER A 91 2.54 -13.04 3.68
N ASP A 92 2.99 -14.20 3.17
CA ASP A 92 2.33 -14.89 2.06
C ASP A 92 1.14 -15.74 2.52
N ASP A 93 0.51 -16.44 1.58
CA ASP A 93 -0.62 -17.33 1.86
C ASP A 93 -0.30 -18.49 2.81
N SER A 94 0.96 -18.93 2.87
CA SER A 94 1.43 -19.96 3.80
C SER A 94 1.70 -19.42 5.21
N GLY A 95 1.60 -18.11 5.40
CA GLY A 95 1.95 -17.43 6.64
C GLY A 95 3.44 -17.14 6.80
N SER A 96 4.25 -17.42 5.78
CA SER A 96 5.68 -17.13 5.79
C SER A 96 5.89 -15.61 5.75
N SER A 97 6.81 -15.11 6.58
CA SER A 97 7.09 -13.68 6.66
C SER A 97 7.84 -13.20 5.43
N LEU A 98 7.27 -12.23 4.74
CA LEU A 98 7.85 -11.56 3.58
C LEU A 98 8.53 -10.24 3.96
N ALA A 99 7.98 -9.51 4.91
CA ALA A 99 8.59 -8.29 5.43
C ALA A 99 8.12 -7.96 6.85
N ALA A 100 8.89 -7.14 7.55
CA ALA A 100 8.49 -6.51 8.81
C ALA A 100 8.66 -5.00 8.67
N ILE A 101 7.67 -4.25 9.14
CA ILE A 101 7.64 -2.80 9.16
C ILE A 101 7.61 -2.40 10.62
N GLU A 102 8.58 -1.59 11.03
CA GLU A 102 8.74 -1.12 12.40
C GLU A 102 8.84 0.40 12.39
N ALA A 103 8.00 1.09 13.16
CA ALA A 103 8.11 2.53 13.35
C ALA A 103 9.36 2.93 14.14
N HIS A 104 9.91 4.08 13.75
CA HIS A 104 10.99 4.79 14.43
C HIS A 104 10.52 6.23 14.66
N GLY A 105 9.53 6.41 15.53
CA GLY A 105 8.88 7.70 15.78
C GLY A 105 7.71 7.99 14.84
N ALA A 106 7.25 9.24 14.82
CA ALA A 106 5.95 9.59 14.22
C ALA A 106 5.92 9.64 12.68
N ALA A 107 7.08 9.73 12.01
CA ALA A 107 7.14 9.95 10.55
C ALA A 107 8.18 9.07 9.84
N HIS A 108 8.81 8.14 10.57
CA HIS A 108 9.84 7.28 10.03
C HIS A 108 9.51 5.84 10.37
N CYS A 109 9.64 4.95 9.38
CA CYS A 109 9.56 3.52 9.59
C CYS A 109 10.74 2.85 8.88
N SER A 110 11.10 1.66 9.35
CA SER A 110 12.06 0.79 8.70
C SER A 110 11.33 -0.41 8.13
N VAL A 111 11.60 -0.74 6.86
CA VAL A 111 11.03 -1.92 6.21
C VAL A 111 12.15 -2.94 6.04
N ARG A 112 12.04 -4.08 6.74
CA ARG A 112 12.93 -5.23 6.59
C ARG A 112 12.30 -6.20 5.61
N VAL A 113 12.88 -6.32 4.42
CA VAL A 113 12.36 -7.17 3.35
C VAL A 113 13.08 -8.52 3.38
N GLY A 114 12.30 -9.60 3.39
CA GLY A 114 12.81 -10.96 3.33
C GLY A 114 13.41 -11.29 1.95
N PRO A 115 14.27 -12.31 1.87
CA PRO A 115 15.07 -12.61 0.66
C PRO A 115 14.24 -13.04 -0.56
N ARG A 116 12.95 -13.37 -0.37
CA ARG A 116 12.04 -13.81 -1.44
C ARG A 116 10.97 -12.78 -1.77
N ALA A 117 11.02 -11.60 -1.16
CA ALA A 117 10.03 -10.55 -1.35
C ALA A 117 10.57 -9.44 -2.26
N ASP A 118 9.71 -8.88 -3.09
CA ASP A 118 10.04 -7.70 -3.87
C ASP A 118 9.95 -6.46 -2.98
N ALA A 119 11.09 -5.81 -2.75
CA ALA A 119 11.17 -4.64 -1.87
C ALA A 119 10.35 -3.45 -2.39
N GLY A 120 10.28 -3.25 -3.71
CA GLY A 120 9.50 -2.18 -4.31
C GLY A 120 8.01 -2.39 -4.10
N LEU A 121 7.54 -3.62 -4.26
CA LEU A 121 6.15 -3.99 -4.00
C LEU A 121 5.78 -3.79 -2.52
N VAL A 122 6.63 -4.24 -1.60
CA VAL A 122 6.39 -4.06 -0.15
C VAL A 122 6.31 -2.58 0.20
N VAL A 123 7.28 -1.78 -0.24
CA VAL A 123 7.29 -0.33 0.03
C VAL A 123 6.05 0.34 -0.58
N LEU A 124 5.72 0.03 -1.83
CA LEU A 124 4.54 0.60 -2.50
C LEU A 124 3.24 0.24 -1.78
N ALA A 125 3.12 -1.00 -1.29
CA ALA A 125 1.96 -1.45 -0.53
C ALA A 125 1.84 -0.72 0.81
N VAL A 126 2.94 -0.56 1.54
CA VAL A 126 2.95 0.20 2.82
C VAL A 126 2.51 1.65 2.58
N LEU A 127 3.07 2.33 1.57
CA LEU A 127 2.66 3.69 1.23
C LEU A 127 1.20 3.76 0.74
N GLY A 128 0.71 2.71 0.08
CA GLY A 128 -0.68 2.59 -0.31
C GLY A 128 -1.62 2.40 0.88
N ILE A 129 -1.19 1.67 1.91
CA ILE A 129 -1.94 1.52 3.17
C ILE A 129 -2.09 2.88 3.84
N ASP A 130 -1.03 3.69 3.88
CA ASP A 130 -1.09 5.05 4.42
C ASP A 130 -2.15 5.91 3.72
N LEU A 131 -2.25 5.80 2.38
CA LEU A 131 -3.29 6.50 1.62
C LEU A 131 -4.70 6.00 1.95
N LEU A 132 -4.88 4.68 2.09
CA LEU A 132 -6.19 4.10 2.43
C LEU A 132 -6.61 4.47 3.86
N LEU A 133 -5.67 4.57 4.80
CA LEU A 133 -5.94 5.04 6.16
C LEU A 133 -6.38 6.50 6.17
N LEU A 134 -5.69 7.36 5.42
CA LEU A 134 -6.04 8.78 5.31
C LEU A 134 -7.44 8.95 4.70
N ALA A 135 -7.74 8.23 3.61
CA ALA A 135 -9.05 8.32 2.96
C ALA A 135 -10.19 7.79 3.84
N GLY A 136 -9.94 6.72 4.61
CA GLY A 136 -10.93 6.17 5.54
C GLY A 136 -11.22 7.07 6.74
N SER A 137 -10.33 8.02 7.06
CA SER A 137 -10.52 8.96 8.17
C SER A 137 -11.48 10.12 7.83
N GLU A 138 -11.76 10.36 6.55
CA GLU A 138 -12.59 11.50 6.11
C GLU A 138 -14.11 11.26 6.31
N ASP A 139 -14.55 10.01 6.51
CA ASP A 139 -15.98 9.66 6.63
C ASP A 139 -16.55 9.81 8.07
N ASP A 140 -15.72 10.04 9.09
CA ASP A 140 -16.15 10.05 10.51
C ASP A 140 -16.64 11.42 11.05
N THR A 141 -16.82 12.45 10.20
CA THR A 141 -17.26 13.79 10.64
C THR A 141 -18.69 14.20 10.29
N CYS A 142 -19.51 13.33 9.67
CA CYS A 142 -20.92 13.65 9.40
C CYS A 142 -21.86 13.03 10.46
N GLY A 143 -21.79 13.53 11.70
CA GLY A 143 -22.59 13.00 12.80
C GLY A 143 -22.73 13.95 14.00
N THR A 144 -23.03 15.23 13.78
CA THR A 144 -23.39 16.21 14.82
C THR A 144 -24.10 17.34 14.06
N LEU A 145 -25.35 17.78 14.26
CA LEU A 145 -26.43 17.77 15.26
C LEU A 145 -27.71 18.25 14.50
N PRO A 146 -28.93 18.40 15.07
CA PRO A 146 -29.32 18.44 16.48
C PRO A 146 -30.23 17.31 16.97
#